data_AF-A0A9P7AS01-F1
#
_entry.id   AF-A0A9P7AS01-F1
#
_cell.length_a   1.000
_cell.length_b   1.000
_cell.length_c   1.000
_cell.angle_alpha   90.00
_cell.angle_beta   90.00
_cell.angle_gamma   90.00
#
_symmetry.space_group_name_H-M   'P 1'
#
loop_
_entity.id
_entity.type
_entity.pdbx_description
1 polymer ?
#
loop_
_entity_poly.entity_id
_entity_poly.type
_entity_poly.pdbx_seq_one_letter_code
_entity_poly.pdbx_strand_id
1 'polypeptide(L)'
;MGRPRLHATAEERATAARKYRQDYYERNKKIISVKMAAKYKARRARKPGMKKHESAKATQPIGHSPQPEGHVTEQEASVSDSESEHESLPDSTSHHIDLQQRIRDIQTIVAETTALHAEDYFEHLYSSLTKSSNDYQLRLSIISDAMKLLEGHSLQARTLEAELVQENMVGKLLSQAQELTQTLRDMTGAAEELWCFIVDDPDATKLIQQYSRRELRFQRPNVDK
;
A
#
# COMPACT_ATOMS: atom_id res chain seq x y z
N MET A 1 18.18 30.90 35.38
CA MET A 1 17.37 31.71 34.45
C MET A 1 17.02 30.86 33.24
N GLY A 2 15.79 30.33 33.15
CA GLY A 2 15.36 29.51 32.01
C GLY A 2 15.15 30.34 30.75
N ARG A 3 15.44 29.78 29.56
CA ARG A 3 15.20 30.47 28.28
C ARG A 3 13.70 30.75 28.11
N PRO A 4 13.30 31.98 27.71
CA PRO A 4 11.90 32.30 27.43
C PRO A 4 11.33 31.37 26.35
N ARG A 5 10.15 30.81 26.59
CA ARG A 5 9.43 30.06 25.56
C ARG A 5 8.91 31.04 24.51
N LEU A 6 9.19 30.73 23.23
CA LEU A 6 8.82 31.56 22.08
C LEU A 6 7.29 31.70 21.89
N HIS A 7 6.54 30.70 22.36
CA HIS A 7 5.08 30.63 22.32
C HIS A 7 4.58 30.16 23.68
N ALA A 8 3.56 30.82 24.21
CA ALA A 8 3.04 30.57 25.54
C ALA A 8 2.06 29.40 25.54
N THR A 9 1.30 29.22 24.46
CA THR A 9 0.24 28.21 24.36
C THR A 9 0.52 27.13 23.29
N ALA A 10 -0.19 26.00 23.38
CA ALA A 10 -0.11 24.96 22.35
C ALA A 10 -0.72 25.41 21.01
N GLU A 11 -1.78 26.23 21.07
CA GLU A 11 -2.44 26.78 19.89
C GLU A 11 -1.56 27.78 19.13
N GLU A 12 -0.82 28.64 19.85
CA GLU A 12 0.19 29.54 19.26
C GLU A 12 1.29 28.76 18.53
N ARG A 13 1.75 27.64 19.11
CA ARG A 13 2.74 26.78 18.44
C ARG A 13 2.18 26.16 17.16
N ALA A 14 0.93 25.70 17.19
CA ALA A 14 0.28 25.09 16.02
C ALA A 14 0.03 26.11 14.91
N THR A 15 -0.38 27.32 15.25
CA THR A 15 -0.59 28.41 14.28
C THR A 15 0.73 28.92 13.69
N ALA A 16 1.77 29.10 14.51
CA ALA A 16 3.11 29.44 14.03
C ALA A 16 3.68 28.37 13.10
N ALA A 17 3.51 27.08 13.43
CA ALA A 17 3.94 25.97 12.57
C ALA A 17 3.19 25.94 11.22
N ARG A 18 1.88 26.20 11.22
CA ARG A 18 1.09 26.31 9.98
C ARG A 18 1.59 27.46 9.10
N LYS A 19 1.79 28.64 9.70
CA LYS A 19 2.31 29.81 9.00
C LYS A 19 3.70 29.58 8.42
N TYR A 20 4.61 28.99 9.20
CA TYR A 20 5.96 28.65 8.73
C TYR A 20 5.94 27.70 7.53
N ARG A 21 5.09 26.66 7.57
CA ARG A 21 4.94 25.72 6.45
C ARG A 21 4.39 26.43 5.21
N GLN A 22 3.39 27.29 5.38
CA GLN A 22 2.84 28.08 4.28
C GLN A 22 3.92 28.96 3.64
N ASP A 23 4.64 29.74 4.44
CA ASP A 23 5.71 30.61 3.94
C ASP A 23 6.82 29.82 3.24
N TYR A 24 7.12 28.61 3.72
CA TYR A 24 8.09 27.71 3.09
C TYR A 24 7.63 27.27 1.70
N TYR A 25 6.37 26.84 1.56
CA TYR A 25 5.82 26.39 0.27
C TYR A 25 5.65 27.54 -0.71
N GLU A 26 5.29 28.73 -0.23
CA GLU A 26 5.23 29.93 -1.08
C GLU A 26 6.61 30.33 -1.61
N ARG A 27 7.63 30.38 -0.73
CA ARG A 27 9.01 30.68 -1.12
C ARG A 27 9.58 29.65 -2.10
N ASN A 28 9.28 28.37 -1.88
CA ASN A 28 9.84 27.27 -2.68
C ASN A 28 8.95 26.81 -3.84
N LYS A 29 7.82 27.48 -4.11
CA LYS A 29 6.81 27.06 -5.09
C LYS A 29 7.41 26.76 -6.47
N LYS A 30 8.31 27.62 -6.94
CA LYS A 30 8.99 27.46 -8.25
C LYS A 30 9.92 26.25 -8.27
N ILE A 31 10.74 26.08 -7.24
CA ILE A 31 11.68 24.95 -7.13
C ILE A 31 10.92 23.63 -7.07
N ILE A 32 9.85 23.58 -6.28
CA ILE A 32 8.98 22.40 -6.17
C ILE A 32 8.33 22.09 -7.52
N SER A 33 7.78 23.10 -8.21
CA SER A 33 7.18 22.93 -9.53
C SER A 33 8.17 22.40 -10.58
N VAL A 34 9.40 22.95 -10.62
CA VAL A 34 10.44 22.49 -11.54
C VAL A 34 10.85 21.04 -11.25
N LYS A 35 11.02 20.66 -9.97
CA LYS A 35 11.31 19.27 -9.58
C LYS A 35 10.20 18.32 -10.02
N MET A 36 8.94 18.71 -9.85
CA MET A 36 7.79 17.92 -10.29
C MET A 36 7.79 17.77 -11.81
N ALA A 37 7.97 18.86 -12.56
CA ALA A 37 8.03 18.82 -14.02
C ALA A 37 9.17 17.92 -14.55
N ALA A 38 10.35 17.96 -13.92
CA ALA A 38 11.46 17.07 -14.26
C ALA A 38 11.12 15.59 -14.00
N LYS A 39 10.46 15.28 -12.87
CA LYS A 39 9.99 13.93 -12.54
C LYS A 39 8.99 13.41 -13.59
N TYR A 40 8.05 14.25 -14.04
CA TYR A 40 7.11 13.89 -15.11
C TYR A 40 7.80 13.64 -16.45
N LYS A 41 8.76 14.50 -16.84
CA LYS A 41 9.54 14.31 -18.08
C LYS A 41 10.36 13.01 -18.05
N ALA A 42 11.00 12.70 -16.92
CA ALA A 42 11.78 11.47 -16.75
C ALA A 42 10.92 10.20 -16.85
N ARG A 43 9.69 10.23 -16.33
CA ARG A 43 8.73 9.12 -16.49
C ARG A 43 8.34 8.89 -17.95
N ARG A 44 8.12 9.98 -18.70
CA ARG A 44 7.70 9.90 -20.10
C ARG A 44 8.82 9.44 -21.04
N ALA A 45 10.07 9.78 -20.74
CA ALA A 45 11.24 9.34 -21.51
C ALA A 45 11.55 7.84 -21.37
N ARG A 46 11.03 7.17 -20.32
CA ARG A 46 11.25 5.73 -20.04
C ARG A 46 10.32 4.76 -20.78
N LYS A 47 9.42 5.24 -21.65
CA LYS A 47 8.64 4.36 -22.55
C LYS A 47 9.20 4.37 -23.99
N PRO A 48 10.29 3.65 -24.32
CA PRO A 48 10.57 3.27 -25.69
C PRO A 48 10.07 1.84 -25.97
N GLY A 49 9.15 1.70 -26.93
CA GLY A 49 9.00 0.47 -27.71
C GLY A 49 8.04 -0.59 -27.18
N MET A 50 6.76 -0.49 -27.56
CA MET A 50 5.94 -1.69 -27.80
C MET A 50 6.50 -2.39 -29.04
N LYS A 51 7.21 -3.50 -28.87
CA LYS A 51 7.34 -4.54 -29.90
C LYS A 51 6.71 -5.81 -29.36
N LYS A 52 5.73 -6.31 -30.13
CA LYS A 52 5.09 -7.62 -30.00
C LYS A 52 6.18 -8.71 -29.95
N HIS A 53 6.02 -9.69 -29.06
CA HIS A 53 6.71 -10.96 -29.21
C HIS A 53 5.74 -12.11 -28.95
N GLU A 54 5.57 -12.91 -29.98
CA GLU A 54 4.91 -14.21 -30.01
C GLU A 54 5.64 -15.20 -29.09
N SER A 55 4.86 -16.07 -28.46
CA SER A 55 5.32 -17.17 -27.62
C SER A 55 5.54 -18.43 -28.46
N ALA A 56 6.77 -18.98 -28.42
CA ALA A 56 7.02 -20.37 -28.80
C ALA A 56 8.05 -21.03 -27.86
N LYS A 57 7.54 -21.98 -27.08
CA LYS A 57 8.08 -23.28 -26.63
C LYS A 57 9.60 -23.52 -26.46
N ALA A 58 9.87 -24.04 -25.25
CA ALA A 58 10.67 -25.23 -24.90
C ALA A 58 12.20 -25.20 -25.04
N THR A 59 12.90 -25.59 -23.96
CA THR A 59 13.73 -26.82 -23.84
C THR A 59 14.74 -26.65 -22.69
N GLN A 60 14.63 -27.46 -21.62
CA GLN A 60 15.78 -27.76 -20.74
C GLN A 60 16.72 -28.76 -21.46
N PRO A 61 18.00 -28.94 -21.08
CA PRO A 61 18.27 -29.98 -20.06
C PRO A 61 19.61 -29.91 -19.25
N ILE A 62 19.62 -30.62 -18.10
CA ILE A 62 20.70 -31.46 -17.52
C ILE A 62 21.96 -30.82 -16.88
N GLY A 63 22.29 -31.26 -15.65
CA GLY A 63 23.63 -31.84 -15.39
C GLY A 63 24.38 -31.54 -14.08
N HIS A 64 24.35 -32.50 -13.15
CA HIS A 64 25.44 -32.98 -12.27
C HIS A 64 25.95 -32.21 -11.01
N SER A 65 25.70 -32.85 -9.85
CA SER A 65 26.54 -32.92 -8.61
C SER A 65 27.89 -33.62 -8.89
N PRO A 66 28.94 -33.66 -8.00
CA PRO A 66 28.87 -33.68 -6.52
C PRO A 66 30.00 -32.96 -5.72
N GLN A 67 29.80 -33.00 -4.39
CA GLN A 67 30.66 -32.76 -3.23
C GLN A 67 32.09 -33.36 -3.30
N PRO A 68 33.03 -32.85 -2.47
CA PRO A 68 33.96 -33.74 -1.78
C PRO A 68 34.05 -33.47 -0.26
N GLU A 69 34.11 -34.56 0.50
CA GLU A 69 34.55 -34.63 1.90
C GLU A 69 36.09 -34.58 1.97
N GLY A 70 36.64 -34.11 3.10
CA GLY A 70 38.07 -34.19 3.36
C GLY A 70 38.54 -33.62 4.70
N HIS A 71 38.62 -34.53 5.68
CA HIS A 71 39.64 -34.64 6.75
C HIS A 71 39.82 -33.58 7.86
N VAL A 72 39.43 -34.05 9.06
CA VAL A 72 40.07 -34.01 10.40
C VAL A 72 41.55 -33.55 10.46
N THR A 73 41.84 -32.62 11.39
CA THR A 73 43.05 -32.66 12.24
C THR A 73 42.77 -31.98 13.58
N GLU A 74 43.05 -32.68 14.67
CA GLU A 74 43.03 -32.20 16.06
C GLU A 74 44.24 -31.30 16.34
N GLN A 75 44.10 -30.19 17.08
CA GLN A 75 45.08 -29.80 18.10
C GLN A 75 44.59 -28.67 19.03
N GLU A 76 44.47 -29.07 20.30
CA GLU A 76 44.87 -28.40 21.53
C GLU A 76 44.28 -27.05 21.99
N ALA A 77 43.89 -27.12 23.26
CA ALA A 77 43.37 -26.08 24.11
C ALA A 77 44.28 -24.85 24.25
N SER A 78 43.66 -23.67 24.24
CA SER A 78 44.09 -22.58 25.11
C SER A 78 42.88 -21.90 25.72
N VAL A 79 42.81 -21.95 27.05
CA VAL A 79 41.90 -21.20 27.91
C VAL A 79 42.13 -19.70 27.67
N SER A 80 41.09 -18.98 27.30
CA SER A 80 41.06 -17.52 27.43
C SER A 80 39.64 -17.09 27.75
N ASP A 81 39.44 -16.76 29.03
CA ASP A 81 38.32 -15.96 29.50
C ASP A 81 38.34 -14.62 28.79
N SER A 82 37.35 -14.40 27.94
CA SER A 82 36.95 -13.09 27.46
C SER A 82 35.47 -13.18 27.14
N GLU A 83 34.66 -12.88 28.15
CA GLU A 83 33.26 -12.49 28.00
C GLU A 83 33.22 -11.19 27.18
N SER A 84 33.40 -11.30 25.87
CA SER A 84 32.87 -10.31 24.94
C SER A 84 31.45 -10.74 24.65
N GLU A 85 30.49 -10.08 25.32
CA GLU A 85 29.11 -10.01 24.88
C GLU A 85 29.12 -9.49 23.43
N HIS A 86 29.19 -10.42 22.48
CA HIS A 86 28.79 -10.18 21.12
C HIS A 86 27.27 -9.98 21.19
N GLU A 87 26.89 -8.73 21.42
CA GLU A 87 25.58 -8.19 21.10
C GLU A 87 25.37 -8.49 19.62
N SER A 88 24.71 -9.62 19.37
CA SER A 88 24.45 -10.13 18.05
C SER A 88 23.51 -9.13 17.41
N LEU A 89 24.04 -8.40 16.42
CA LEU A 89 23.25 -7.60 15.49
C LEU A 89 22.00 -8.42 15.12
N PRO A 90 20.80 -7.86 15.28
CA PRO A 90 19.58 -8.59 14.92
C PRO A 90 19.72 -9.05 13.47
N ASP A 91 19.47 -10.34 13.26
CA ASP A 91 19.61 -11.01 11.97
C ASP A 91 18.66 -10.36 10.94
N SER A 92 19.15 -9.31 10.28
CA SER A 92 18.41 -8.45 9.35
C SER A 92 17.76 -9.23 8.20
N THR A 93 18.25 -10.43 7.94
CA THR A 93 17.75 -11.35 6.91
C THR A 93 16.40 -11.94 7.31
N SER A 94 16.25 -12.34 8.58
CA SER A 94 15.00 -12.91 9.10
C SER A 94 13.86 -11.89 9.09
N HIS A 95 14.14 -10.64 9.48
CA HIS A 95 13.18 -9.54 9.49
C HIS A 95 12.71 -9.18 8.09
N HIS A 96 13.62 -9.17 7.11
CA HIS A 96 13.27 -8.88 5.72
C HIS A 96 12.34 -9.94 5.12
N ILE A 97 12.56 -11.21 5.45
CA ILE A 97 11.71 -12.33 5.02
C ILE A 97 10.30 -12.20 5.62
N ASP A 98 10.19 -11.81 6.90
CA ASP A 98 8.90 -11.57 7.58
C ASP A 98 8.09 -10.45 6.92
N LEU A 99 8.71 -9.29 6.66
CA LEU A 99 8.04 -8.17 6.00
C LEU A 99 7.56 -8.53 4.59
N GLN A 100 8.39 -9.26 3.83
CA GLN A 100 8.01 -9.73 2.51
C GLN A 100 6.83 -10.72 2.58
N GLN A 101 6.80 -11.58 3.59
CA GLN A 101 5.69 -12.49 3.81
C GLN A 101 4.41 -11.71 4.16
N ARG A 102 4.47 -10.74 5.08
CA ARG A 102 3.34 -9.89 5.44
C ARG A 102 2.78 -9.09 4.25
N ILE A 103 3.64 -8.58 3.36
CA ILE A 103 3.18 -7.95 2.10
C ILE A 103 2.38 -8.97 1.27
N ARG A 104 2.90 -10.18 1.09
CA ARG A 104 2.22 -11.23 0.32
C ARG A 104 0.91 -11.67 0.96
N ASP A 105 0.85 -11.74 2.28
CA ASP A 105 -0.36 -12.14 3.00
C ASP A 105 -1.46 -11.09 2.79
N ILE A 106 -1.16 -9.79 2.94
CA ILE A 106 -2.16 -8.74 2.67
C ILE A 106 -2.55 -8.73 1.19
N GLN A 107 -1.60 -8.89 0.26
CA GLN A 107 -1.91 -9.00 -1.17
C GLN A 107 -2.82 -10.19 -1.47
N THR A 108 -2.59 -11.33 -0.82
CA THR A 108 -3.40 -12.54 -0.97
C THR A 108 -4.79 -12.32 -0.42
N ILE A 109 -4.92 -11.74 0.78
CA ILE A 109 -6.23 -11.45 1.36
C ILE A 109 -7.01 -10.43 0.50
N VAL A 110 -6.34 -9.39 0.00
CA VAL A 110 -6.98 -8.42 -0.90
C VAL A 110 -7.37 -9.10 -2.21
N ALA A 111 -6.52 -9.94 -2.78
CA ALA A 111 -6.82 -10.70 -3.98
C ALA A 111 -7.98 -11.67 -3.75
N GLU A 112 -8.02 -12.41 -2.66
CA GLU A 112 -9.12 -13.33 -2.30
C GLU A 112 -10.41 -12.56 -2.07
N THR A 113 -10.38 -11.44 -1.34
CA THR A 113 -11.54 -10.58 -1.11
C THR A 113 -12.08 -10.02 -2.42
N THR A 114 -11.19 -9.66 -3.35
CA THR A 114 -11.59 -9.09 -4.65
C THR A 114 -11.93 -10.15 -5.70
N ALA A 115 -11.39 -11.36 -5.58
CA ALA A 115 -11.59 -12.48 -6.50
C ALA A 115 -12.65 -13.49 -6.03
N LEU A 116 -13.16 -13.37 -4.80
CA LEU A 116 -14.27 -14.17 -4.26
C LEU A 116 -15.55 -14.06 -5.11
N HIS A 117 -15.63 -13.05 -5.98
CA HIS A 117 -16.71 -12.87 -6.94
C HIS A 117 -16.17 -13.04 -8.36
N ALA A 118 -16.90 -13.80 -9.19
CA ALA A 118 -16.59 -13.96 -10.62
C ALA A 118 -16.77 -12.64 -11.43
N GLU A 119 -17.35 -11.62 -10.79
CA GLU A 119 -17.54 -10.24 -11.25
C GLU A 119 -16.62 -9.33 -10.43
N ASP A 120 -16.18 -8.19 -10.98
CA ASP A 120 -15.40 -7.18 -10.25
C ASP A 120 -16.02 -6.90 -8.87
N TYR A 121 -15.22 -6.90 -7.79
CA TYR A 121 -15.69 -6.75 -6.40
C TYR A 121 -16.78 -5.68 -6.19
N PHE A 122 -16.60 -4.50 -6.81
CA PHE A 122 -17.57 -3.40 -6.70
C PHE A 122 -18.84 -3.60 -7.52
N GLU A 123 -18.78 -4.37 -8.61
CA GLU A 123 -19.96 -4.76 -9.38
C GLU A 123 -20.83 -5.74 -8.59
N HIS A 124 -20.20 -6.68 -7.89
CA HIS A 124 -20.88 -7.54 -6.94
C HIS A 124 -21.52 -6.73 -5.81
N LEU A 125 -20.75 -5.83 -5.17
CA LEU A 125 -21.23 -4.99 -4.08
C LEU A 125 -22.41 -4.11 -4.53
N TYR A 126 -22.30 -3.46 -5.69
CA TYR A 126 -23.39 -2.71 -6.30
C TYR A 126 -24.64 -3.58 -6.52
N SER A 127 -24.45 -4.80 -7.05
CA SER A 127 -25.54 -5.75 -7.27
C SER A 127 -26.22 -6.15 -5.96
N SER A 128 -25.45 -6.40 -4.89
CA SER A 128 -26.00 -6.74 -3.57
C SER A 128 -26.81 -5.59 -2.97
N LEU A 129 -26.34 -4.35 -3.15
CA LEU A 129 -27.04 -3.15 -2.68
C LEU A 129 -28.32 -2.89 -3.47
N THR A 130 -28.33 -3.09 -4.78
CA THR A 130 -29.50 -2.79 -5.62
C THR A 130 -30.54 -3.91 -5.62
N LYS A 131 -30.14 -5.18 -5.50
CA LYS A 131 -31.07 -6.33 -5.41
C LYS A 131 -31.87 -6.35 -4.10
N SER A 132 -31.31 -5.81 -3.02
CA SER A 132 -31.94 -5.73 -1.69
C SER A 132 -32.99 -4.60 -1.61
N SER A 133 -33.82 -4.43 -2.66
CA SER A 133 -34.57 -3.19 -2.96
C SER A 133 -35.44 -2.64 -1.81
N ASN A 134 -35.95 -3.50 -0.93
CA ASN A 134 -36.87 -3.11 0.14
C ASN A 134 -36.26 -3.10 1.56
N ASP A 135 -34.99 -3.49 1.72
CA ASP A 135 -34.36 -3.58 3.04
C ASP A 135 -33.18 -2.62 3.16
N TYR A 136 -33.49 -1.42 3.63
CA TYR A 136 -32.50 -0.37 3.92
C TYR A 136 -31.48 -0.82 4.98
N GLN A 137 -31.90 -1.57 6.01
CA GLN A 137 -31.00 -2.02 7.07
C GLN A 137 -30.01 -3.05 6.54
N LEU A 138 -30.47 -3.97 5.68
CA LEU A 138 -29.60 -4.92 5.00
C LEU A 138 -28.60 -4.22 4.06
N ARG A 139 -29.03 -3.21 3.30
CA ARG A 139 -28.10 -2.41 2.48
C ARG A 139 -27.03 -1.75 3.33
N LEU A 140 -27.42 -1.12 4.43
CA LEU A 140 -26.49 -0.49 5.36
C LEU A 140 -25.51 -1.50 5.97
N SER A 141 -25.97 -2.70 6.34
CA SER A 141 -25.08 -3.72 6.90
C SER A 141 -24.08 -4.20 5.86
N ILE A 142 -24.53 -4.48 4.63
CA ILE A 142 -23.66 -4.91 3.52
C ILE A 142 -22.54 -3.88 3.27
N ILE A 143 -22.88 -2.60 3.11
CA ILE A 143 -21.88 -1.57 2.83
C ILE A 143 -21.00 -1.29 4.06
N SER A 144 -21.56 -1.36 5.27
CA SER A 144 -20.78 -1.19 6.50
C SER A 144 -19.76 -2.31 6.68
N ASP A 145 -20.11 -3.55 6.36
CA ASP A 145 -19.20 -4.68 6.50
C ASP A 145 -18.09 -4.62 5.44
N ALA A 146 -18.43 -4.23 4.21
CA ALA A 146 -17.45 -3.94 3.16
C ALA A 146 -16.47 -2.83 3.57
N MET A 147 -16.98 -1.73 4.14
CA MET A 147 -16.13 -0.64 4.64
C MET A 147 -15.20 -1.08 5.75
N LYS A 148 -15.71 -1.78 6.78
CA LYS A 148 -14.88 -2.28 7.90
C LYS A 148 -13.76 -3.18 7.42
N LEU A 149 -14.04 -4.04 6.46
CA LEU A 149 -13.05 -4.93 5.85
C LEU A 149 -11.94 -4.13 5.15
N LEU A 150 -12.32 -3.19 4.28
CA LEU A 150 -11.37 -2.36 3.53
C LEU A 150 -10.55 -1.43 4.45
N GLU A 151 -11.16 -0.86 5.49
CA GLU A 151 -10.48 -0.06 6.50
C GLU A 151 -9.46 -0.89 7.28
N GLY A 152 -9.83 -2.11 7.69
CA GLY A 152 -8.94 -3.04 8.38
C GLY A 152 -7.69 -3.35 7.56
N HIS A 153 -7.87 -3.70 6.28
CA HIS A 153 -6.73 -3.94 5.38
C HIS A 153 -5.95 -2.67 5.07
N SER A 154 -6.63 -1.52 4.90
CA SER A 154 -5.94 -0.25 4.66
C SER A 154 -5.08 0.14 5.87
N LEU A 155 -5.50 -0.16 7.09
CA LEU A 155 -4.71 0.09 8.29
C LEU A 155 -3.48 -0.82 8.30
N GLN A 156 -3.65 -2.12 8.06
CA GLN A 156 -2.54 -3.09 7.99
C GLN A 156 -1.49 -2.68 6.93
N ALA A 157 -1.93 -2.29 5.73
CA ALA A 157 -1.03 -1.86 4.66
C ALA A 157 -0.25 -0.58 5.02
N ARG A 158 -0.91 0.40 5.65
CA ARG A 158 -0.26 1.66 6.10
C ARG A 158 0.74 1.41 7.21
N THR A 159 0.43 0.52 8.16
CA THR A 159 1.35 0.15 9.24
C THR A 159 2.60 -0.50 8.65
N LEU A 160 2.42 -1.43 7.71
CA LEU A 160 3.54 -2.09 7.01
C LEU A 160 4.38 -1.11 6.18
N GLU A 161 3.75 -0.17 5.48
CA GLU A 161 4.46 0.91 4.78
C GLU A 161 5.27 1.76 5.75
N ALA A 162 4.72 2.10 6.92
CA ALA A 162 5.41 2.88 7.93
C ALA A 162 6.60 2.14 8.54
N GLU A 163 6.47 0.84 8.82
CA GLU A 163 7.57 -0.03 9.29
C GLU A 163 8.72 -0.06 8.27
N LEU A 164 8.40 -0.29 6.98
CA LEU A 164 9.40 -0.27 5.90
C LEU A 164 10.13 1.07 5.79
N VAL A 165 9.42 2.19 5.98
CA VAL A 165 10.03 3.52 5.98
C VAL A 165 10.93 3.73 7.20
N GLN A 166 10.53 3.27 8.39
CA GLN A 166 11.33 3.38 9.61
C GLN A 166 12.63 2.58 9.53
N GLU A 167 12.59 1.43 8.87
CA GLU A 167 13.76 0.57 8.64
C GLU A 167 14.69 1.09 7.52
N ASN A 168 14.39 2.25 6.92
CA ASN A 168 15.07 2.78 5.75
C ASN A 168 15.12 1.77 4.58
N MET A 169 14.12 0.88 4.48
CA MET A 169 13.99 -0.03 3.35
C MET A 169 13.61 0.76 2.11
N VAL A 170 14.50 0.78 1.12
CA VAL A 170 14.24 1.43 -0.18
C VAL A 170 14.21 0.35 -1.27
N GLY A 171 13.26 0.47 -2.20
CA GLY A 171 13.22 -0.38 -3.39
C GLY A 171 11.88 -1.07 -3.62
N LYS A 172 11.93 -2.33 -4.04
CA LYS A 172 10.76 -3.07 -4.54
C LYS A 172 9.69 -3.27 -3.47
N LEU A 173 10.07 -3.67 -2.25
CA LEU A 173 9.12 -3.92 -1.16
C LEU A 173 8.36 -2.66 -0.76
N LEU A 174 9.06 -1.54 -0.55
CA LEU A 174 8.40 -0.26 -0.25
C LEU A 174 7.47 0.16 -1.38
N SER A 175 7.88 -0.03 -2.64
CA SER A 175 7.02 0.28 -3.80
C SER A 175 5.75 -0.58 -3.83
N GLN A 176 5.88 -1.87 -3.49
CA GLN A 176 4.74 -2.80 -3.39
C GLN A 176 3.80 -2.42 -2.24
N ALA A 177 4.33 -2.07 -1.07
CA ALA A 177 3.53 -1.61 0.06
C ALA A 177 2.79 -0.29 -0.27
N GLN A 178 3.46 0.65 -0.94
CA GLN A 178 2.83 1.90 -1.40
C GLN A 178 1.72 1.66 -2.42
N GLU A 179 1.94 0.77 -3.39
CA GLU A 179 0.92 0.41 -4.38
C GLU A 179 -0.29 -0.26 -3.72
N LEU A 180 -0.05 -1.13 -2.74
CA LEU A 180 -1.08 -1.79 -1.95
C LEU A 180 -1.89 -0.77 -1.13
N THR A 181 -1.22 0.12 -0.39
CA THR A 181 -1.86 1.21 0.36
C THR A 181 -2.71 2.09 -0.56
N GLN A 182 -2.20 2.42 -1.75
CA GLN A 182 -2.93 3.25 -2.71
C GLN A 182 -4.16 2.51 -3.26
N THR A 183 -4.00 1.24 -3.64
CA THR A 183 -5.11 0.41 -4.12
C THR A 183 -6.22 0.32 -3.09
N LEU A 184 -5.87 0.01 -1.83
CA LEU A 184 -6.84 -0.06 -0.75
C LEU A 184 -7.52 1.28 -0.47
N ARG A 185 -6.79 2.39 -0.54
CA ARG A 185 -7.37 3.73 -0.43
C ARG A 185 -8.40 4.01 -1.53
N ASP A 186 -8.08 3.65 -2.77
CA ASP A 186 -8.99 3.85 -3.90
C ASP A 186 -10.24 2.98 -3.76
N MET A 187 -10.09 1.73 -3.29
CA MET A 187 -11.20 0.85 -2.95
C MET A 187 -12.06 1.42 -1.81
N THR A 188 -11.46 1.86 -0.69
CA THR A 188 -12.19 2.50 0.41
C THR A 188 -12.97 3.71 -0.10
N GLY A 189 -12.35 4.56 -0.94
CA GLY A 189 -13.03 5.72 -1.51
C GLY A 189 -14.19 5.38 -2.45
N ALA A 190 -14.16 4.22 -3.12
CA ALA A 190 -15.30 3.73 -3.91
C ALA A 190 -16.41 3.17 -3.01
N ALA A 191 -16.06 2.48 -1.91
CA ALA A 191 -17.03 2.01 -0.93
C ALA A 191 -17.72 3.18 -0.19
N GLU A 192 -16.96 4.22 0.18
CA GLU A 192 -17.50 5.45 0.77
C GLU A 192 -18.50 6.14 -0.16
N GLU A 193 -18.23 6.19 -1.47
CA GLU A 193 -19.16 6.75 -2.45
C GLU A 193 -20.47 5.96 -2.49
N LEU A 194 -20.40 4.62 -2.50
CA LEU A 194 -21.58 3.77 -2.41
C LEU A 194 -22.36 4.02 -1.11
N TRP A 195 -21.65 4.10 0.02
CA TRP A 195 -22.25 4.37 1.33
C TRP A 195 -23.02 5.69 1.36
N CYS A 196 -22.45 6.77 0.82
CA CYS A 196 -23.11 8.06 0.72
C CYS A 196 -24.43 7.96 -0.05
N PHE A 197 -24.46 7.23 -1.17
CA PHE A 197 -25.69 7.07 -1.93
C PHE A 197 -26.75 6.23 -1.19
N ILE A 198 -26.35 5.23 -0.41
CA ILE A 198 -27.29 4.44 0.39
C ILE A 198 -27.89 5.29 1.51
N VAL A 199 -27.07 6.03 2.24
CA VAL A 199 -27.53 6.86 3.36
C VAL A 199 -28.43 8.02 2.90
N ASP A 200 -28.09 8.65 1.78
CA ASP A 200 -28.82 9.81 1.23
C ASP A 200 -30.06 9.44 0.41
N ASP A 201 -30.22 8.16 0.06
CA ASP A 201 -31.32 7.66 -0.75
C ASP A 201 -31.66 6.22 -0.37
N PRO A 202 -32.63 6.02 0.54
CA PRO A 202 -33.03 4.71 1.01
C PRO A 202 -33.44 3.75 -0.10
N ASP A 203 -33.93 4.25 -1.24
CA ASP A 203 -34.38 3.44 -2.38
C ASP A 203 -33.25 3.12 -3.37
N ALA A 204 -32.04 3.63 -3.13
CA ALA A 204 -30.87 3.50 -4.01
C ALA A 204 -31.12 4.01 -5.45
N THR A 205 -32.10 4.89 -5.66
CA THR A 205 -32.45 5.44 -6.99
C THR A 205 -31.30 6.26 -7.57
N LYS A 206 -30.68 7.12 -6.77
CA LYS A 206 -29.50 7.92 -7.12
C LYS A 206 -28.31 7.02 -7.43
N LEU A 207 -28.11 5.95 -6.66
CA LEU A 207 -27.04 4.98 -6.92
C LEU A 207 -27.21 4.32 -8.29
N ILE A 208 -28.42 3.84 -8.60
CA ILE A 208 -28.75 3.22 -9.89
C ILE A 208 -28.56 4.24 -11.04
N GLN A 209 -28.99 5.48 -10.84
CA GLN A 209 -28.82 6.54 -11.84
C GLN A 209 -27.34 6.82 -12.10
N GLN A 210 -26.52 6.96 -11.07
CA GLN A 210 -25.08 7.20 -11.19
C GLN A 210 -24.34 6.04 -11.86
N TYR A 211 -24.71 4.81 -11.49
CA TYR A 211 -24.20 3.59 -12.13
C TYR A 211 -24.51 3.56 -13.63
N SER A 212 -25.76 3.88 -14.01
CA SER A 212 -26.16 3.90 -15.43
C SER A 212 -25.39 4.94 -16.26
N ARG A 213 -24.97 6.03 -15.63
CA ARG A 213 -24.16 7.10 -16.24
C ARG A 213 -22.66 6.79 -16.26
N ARG A 214 -22.23 5.69 -15.64
CA ARG A 214 -20.81 5.35 -15.42
C ARG A 214 -20.06 6.43 -14.65
N GLU A 215 -20.75 7.09 -13.73
CA GLU A 215 -20.21 8.20 -12.95
C GLU A 215 -19.57 7.72 -11.64
N LEU A 216 -19.73 6.46 -11.25
CA LEU A 216 -19.14 5.90 -10.03
C LEU A 216 -17.62 5.71 -10.18
N ARG A 217 -16.89 5.92 -9.09
CA ARG A 217 -15.42 5.87 -9.04
C ARG A 217 -14.85 4.56 -9.57
N PHE A 218 -15.43 3.42 -9.18
CA PHE A 218 -14.95 2.11 -9.62
C PHE A 218 -15.19 1.83 -11.11
N GLN A 219 -16.09 2.57 -11.77
CA GLN A 219 -16.36 2.46 -13.21
C GLN A 219 -15.48 3.38 -14.06
N ARG A 220 -14.81 4.36 -13.43
CA ARG A 220 -13.95 5.29 -14.15
C ARG A 220 -12.61 4.59 -14.43
N PRO A 221 -12.15 4.56 -15.69
CA PRO A 221 -10.83 4.03 -15.98
C PRO A 221 -9.79 4.84 -15.19
N ASN A 222 -8.89 4.16 -14.50
CA ASN A 222 -7.72 4.80 -13.88
C ASN A 222 -6.85 5.39 -15.01
N VAL A 223 -7.09 6.65 -15.37
CA VAL A 223 -6.45 7.33 -16.53
C VAL A 223 -4.93 7.54 -16.31
N ASP A 224 -4.39 7.19 -15.14
CA ASP A 224 -3.01 7.49 -14.72
C ASP A 224 -2.01 6.31 -14.77
N LYS A 225 -2.15 5.33 -15.67
CA LYS A 225 -1.13 4.25 -15.89
C LYS A 225 -0.36 4.38 -17.23
#